data_AF-A0A958A184-F1
#
_entry.id   AF-A0A958A184-F1
#
_cell.length_a   1.000
_cell.length_b   1.000
_cell.length_c   1.000
_cell.angle_alpha   90.00
_cell.angle_beta   90.00
_cell.angle_gamma   90.00
#
_symmetry.space_group_name_H-M   'P 1'
#
loop_
_entity.id
_entity.type
_entity.pdbx_description
1 polymer ?
#
loop_
_entity_poly.entity_id
_entity_poly.type
_entity_poly.pdbx_seq_one_letter_code
_entity_poly.pdbx_strand_id
1 'polypeptide(L)'
;MLSRDREKGQGTAEYTLVLVTIIGLILILRLLGRIYSDKFVEIVCTMTNPEAPCATEPLPSCHSERPLLARSLFDVTVQITSPQHCDDGLSPSITVSGTYDGNLTGREIWVLIFPTDSKYYPQTPDPCQQLPATIMEDTWTTTVNFGGPPQQYDVVAVVTDTDSEASLEFKRWLQSGCETHHYPGYLRAELPAGISELDAITVSKGNG
;
A
#
# COMPACT_ATOMS: atom_id res chain seq x y z
N MET A 1 42.93 -3.77 -58.27
CA MET A 1 42.96 -5.22 -57.96
C MET A 1 43.33 -5.34 -56.49
N LEU A 2 42.57 -5.91 -55.56
CA LEU A 2 41.28 -6.63 -55.50
C LEU A 2 40.64 -6.19 -54.16
N SER A 3 39.39 -5.73 -54.13
CA SER A 3 38.18 -6.52 -53.83
C SER A 3 38.27 -7.40 -52.57
N ARG A 4 37.55 -7.01 -51.52
CA ARG A 4 37.07 -7.93 -50.46
C ARG A 4 35.77 -7.39 -49.86
N ASP A 5 34.66 -7.89 -50.41
CA ASP A 5 33.31 -7.87 -49.86
C ASP A 5 33.02 -9.17 -49.09
N ARG A 6 31.97 -9.13 -48.24
CA ARG A 6 31.32 -10.20 -47.43
C ARG A 6 32.02 -10.54 -46.09
N GLU A 7 31.31 -10.69 -44.96
CA GLU A 7 29.99 -11.27 -44.74
C GLU A 7 29.08 -10.47 -43.77
N LYS A 8 27.77 -10.49 -44.07
CA LYS A 8 26.66 -10.00 -43.25
C LYS A 8 26.10 -11.12 -42.38
N GLY A 9 25.77 -10.78 -41.14
CA GLY A 9 24.40 -10.90 -40.62
C GLY A 9 23.77 -12.29 -40.60
N GLN A 10 24.10 -13.08 -39.59
CA GLN A 10 23.42 -14.36 -39.32
C GLN A 10 23.25 -14.64 -37.81
N GLY A 11 23.05 -13.58 -37.01
CA GLY A 11 23.05 -13.71 -35.54
C GLY A 11 21.84 -13.13 -34.81
N THR A 12 20.85 -12.53 -35.47
CA THR A 12 19.76 -11.82 -34.77
C THR A 12 18.44 -12.59 -34.72
N ALA A 13 18.20 -13.52 -35.65
CA ALA A 13 16.93 -14.24 -35.71
C ALA A 13 16.79 -15.36 -34.67
N GLU A 14 17.90 -16.00 -34.26
CA GLU A 14 17.84 -17.10 -33.29
C GLU A 14 17.55 -16.63 -31.86
N TYR A 15 18.04 -15.45 -31.47
CA TYR A 15 17.81 -14.90 -30.13
C TYR A 15 16.35 -14.51 -29.90
N THR A 16 15.64 -14.04 -30.94
CA THR A 16 14.23 -13.65 -30.81
C THR A 16 13.34 -14.86 -30.54
N LEU A 17 13.62 -16.01 -31.14
CA LEU A 17 12.82 -17.23 -30.95
C LEU A 17 13.00 -17.83 -29.54
N VAL A 18 14.22 -17.78 -29.01
CA VAL A 18 14.52 -18.25 -27.64
C VAL A 18 13.85 -17.36 -26.60
N LEU A 19 13.83 -16.04 -26.81
CA LEU A 19 13.19 -15.11 -25.86
C LEU A 19 11.67 -15.32 -25.79
N VAL A 20 11.02 -15.54 -26.93
CA VAL A 20 9.56 -15.73 -27.01
C VAL A 20 9.13 -17.04 -26.34
N THR A 21 9.92 -18.11 -26.46
CA THR A 21 9.62 -19.40 -25.81
C THR A 21 9.77 -19.33 -24.29
N ILE A 22 10.78 -18.64 -23.78
CA ILE A 22 10.98 -18.44 -22.33
C ILE A 22 9.83 -17.61 -21.73
N ILE A 23 9.45 -16.49 -22.36
CA ILE A 23 8.33 -15.66 -21.89
C ILE A 23 7.02 -16.45 -21.90
N GLY A 24 6.77 -17.23 -22.96
CA GLY A 24 5.59 -18.10 -23.03
C GLY A 24 5.53 -19.13 -21.90
N LEU A 25 6.66 -19.77 -21.57
CA LEU A 25 6.74 -20.73 -20.47
C LEU A 25 6.49 -20.08 -19.11
N ILE A 26 7.04 -18.88 -18.86
CA ILE A 26 6.83 -18.14 -17.60
C ILE A 26 5.34 -17.76 -17.44
N LEU A 27 4.69 -17.32 -18.51
CA LEU A 27 3.26 -16.98 -18.47
C LEU A 27 2.39 -18.22 -18.21
N ILE A 28 2.71 -19.37 -18.84
CA ILE A 28 2.03 -20.64 -18.59
C ILE A 28 2.21 -21.08 -17.13
N LEU A 29 3.42 -20.98 -16.58
CA LEU A 29 3.68 -21.34 -15.17
C LEU A 29 2.95 -20.41 -14.20
N ARG A 30 2.85 -19.10 -14.47
CA ARG A 30 2.05 -18.17 -13.65
C ARG A 30 0.55 -18.44 -13.75
N LEU A 31 0.03 -18.78 -14.93
CA LEU A 31 -1.37 -19.16 -15.11
C LEU A 31 -1.69 -20.47 -14.39
N LEU A 32 -0.82 -21.49 -14.50
CA LEU A 32 -0.98 -22.75 -13.79
C LEU A 32 -0.89 -22.57 -12.27
N GLY A 33 0.00 -21.71 -11.78
CA GLY A 33 0.10 -21.36 -10.35
C GLY A 33 -1.17 -20.70 -9.81
N ARG A 34 -1.80 -19.80 -10.57
CA ARG A 34 -3.11 -19.21 -10.20
C ARG A 34 -4.22 -20.26 -10.17
N ILE A 35 -4.29 -21.12 -11.20
CA ILE A 35 -5.32 -22.17 -11.28
C ILE A 35 -5.15 -23.20 -10.14
N TYR A 36 -3.92 -23.54 -9.77
CA TYR A 36 -3.65 -24.48 -8.68
C TYR A 36 -3.95 -23.89 -7.29
N SER A 37 -3.78 -22.58 -7.11
CA SER A 37 -4.09 -21.92 -5.84
C SER A 37 -5.59 -21.85 -5.56
N ASP A 38 -6.41 -21.57 -6.59
CA ASP A 38 -7.88 -21.46 -6.41
C ASP A 38 -8.54 -22.81 -6.09
N LYS A 39 -7.99 -23.93 -6.57
CA LYS A 39 -8.57 -25.26 -6.34
C LYS A 39 -8.14 -25.94 -5.04
N PHE A 40 -7.05 -25.49 -4.41
CA PHE A 40 -6.57 -26.14 -3.18
C PHE A 40 -7.38 -25.72 -1.94
N VAL A 41 -8.06 -24.57 -1.99
CA VAL A 41 -8.90 -24.08 -0.88
C VAL A 41 -10.24 -24.82 -0.79
N GLU A 42 -10.79 -25.32 -1.90
CA GLU A 42 -12.07 -26.06 -1.88
C GLU A 42 -11.97 -27.48 -1.31
N ILE A 43 -10.81 -28.15 -1.41
CA ILE A 43 -10.74 -29.60 -1.13
C ILE A 43 -10.57 -29.91 0.36
N VAL A 44 -10.03 -29.00 1.18
CA VAL A 44 -9.69 -29.28 2.58
C VAL A 44 -10.91 -29.32 3.52
N CYS A 45 -12.05 -28.74 3.14
CA CYS A 45 -13.23 -28.72 4.01
C CYS A 45 -14.05 -30.02 4.02
N THR A 46 -13.80 -30.97 3.11
CA THR A 46 -14.71 -32.11 2.88
C THR A 46 -14.43 -33.37 3.71
N MET A 47 -13.36 -33.44 4.52
CA MET A 47 -12.94 -34.72 5.11
C MET A 47 -13.19 -34.93 6.61
N THR A 48 -13.80 -34.00 7.37
CA THR A 48 -13.94 -34.23 8.83
C THR A 48 -15.30 -33.95 9.48
N ASN A 49 -16.27 -33.27 8.84
CA ASN A 49 -17.62 -33.17 9.42
C ASN A 49 -18.71 -32.74 8.41
N PRO A 50 -19.63 -33.63 7.98
CA PRO A 50 -20.68 -33.30 7.01
C PRO A 50 -21.87 -32.48 7.57
N GLU A 51 -21.90 -32.17 8.87
CA GLU A 51 -23.02 -31.45 9.51
C GLU A 51 -22.65 -30.05 10.04
N ALA A 52 -21.38 -29.66 10.01
CA ALA A 52 -20.97 -28.30 10.38
C ALA A 52 -20.91 -27.42 9.13
N PRO A 53 -21.75 -26.38 8.97
CA PRO A 53 -21.54 -25.40 7.93
C PRO A 53 -20.17 -24.75 8.15
N CYS A 54 -19.28 -24.86 7.15
CA CYS A 54 -18.07 -24.05 7.05
C CYS A 54 -18.48 -22.59 6.79
N ALA A 55 -19.17 -21.96 7.74
CA ALA A 55 -19.28 -20.52 7.77
C ALA A 55 -17.97 -20.02 8.37
N THR A 56 -16.94 -19.93 7.53
CA THR A 56 -15.88 -18.96 7.78
C THR A 56 -16.59 -17.62 7.74
N GLU A 57 -16.96 -17.08 8.89
CA GLU A 57 -17.47 -15.71 8.92
C GLU A 57 -16.43 -14.86 8.20
N PRO A 58 -16.81 -14.13 7.13
CA PRO A 58 -15.86 -13.28 6.44
C PRO A 58 -15.27 -12.35 7.50
N LEU A 59 -13.93 -12.33 7.60
CA LEU A 59 -13.25 -11.44 8.53
C LEU A 59 -13.83 -10.04 8.37
N PRO A 60 -14.15 -9.35 9.48
CA PRO A 60 -14.71 -8.00 9.41
C PRO A 60 -13.79 -7.16 8.54
N SER A 61 -14.35 -6.69 7.43
CA SER A 61 -13.60 -5.89 6.49
C SER A 61 -13.42 -4.52 7.12
N CYS A 62 -12.16 -4.18 7.40
CA CYS A 62 -11.83 -2.90 8.02
C CYS A 62 -12.02 -1.70 7.09
N HIS A 63 -12.63 -1.84 5.92
CA HIS A 63 -12.71 -0.75 4.94
C HIS A 63 -13.40 0.48 5.54
N SER A 64 -12.79 1.63 5.30
CA SER A 64 -13.38 2.90 5.73
C SER A 64 -14.61 3.23 4.89
N GLU A 65 -15.68 3.66 5.55
CA GLU A 65 -16.90 4.17 4.91
C GLU A 65 -16.79 5.65 4.51
N ARG A 66 -15.66 6.31 4.82
CA ARG A 66 -15.44 7.72 4.52
C ARG A 66 -15.37 7.97 3.01
N PRO A 67 -15.91 9.10 2.52
CA PRO A 67 -15.68 9.51 1.14
C PRO A 67 -14.19 9.78 0.87
N LEU A 68 -13.59 9.08 -0.10
CA LEU A 68 -12.20 9.25 -0.54
C LEU A 68 -11.86 10.72 -0.82
N LEU A 69 -10.62 11.14 -0.54
CA LEU A 69 -10.10 12.49 -0.77
C LEU A 69 -10.11 12.84 -2.27
N ALA A 70 -9.36 12.07 -3.05
CA ALA A 70 -9.33 12.05 -4.51
C ALA A 70 -8.46 10.86 -4.96
N ARG A 71 -8.80 10.23 -6.09
CA ARG A 71 -7.98 9.17 -6.70
C ARG A 71 -7.63 9.55 -8.13
N SER A 72 -6.36 9.83 -8.39
CA SER A 72 -5.86 10.20 -9.73
C SER A 72 -4.81 9.27 -10.30
N LEU A 73 -4.37 8.26 -9.53
CA LEU A 73 -3.41 7.27 -10.00
C LEU A 73 -4.10 5.96 -10.38
N PHE A 74 -3.78 5.47 -11.59
CA PHE A 74 -4.32 4.24 -12.15
C PHE A 74 -3.24 3.19 -12.45
N ASP A 75 -1.96 3.59 -12.41
CA ASP A 75 -0.78 2.76 -12.70
C ASP A 75 -0.14 2.17 -11.43
N VAL A 76 -0.74 2.42 -10.26
CA VAL A 76 -0.34 1.87 -8.97
C VAL A 76 -1.56 1.56 -8.11
N THR A 77 -1.50 0.47 -7.38
CA THR A 77 -2.43 0.12 -6.30
C THR A 77 -1.65 0.01 -5.01
N VAL A 78 -2.20 0.56 -3.93
CA VAL A 78 -1.67 0.43 -2.57
C VAL A 78 -2.81 -0.13 -1.73
N GLN A 79 -2.50 -1.07 -0.84
CA GLN A 79 -3.47 -1.67 0.08
C GLN A 79 -2.88 -1.72 1.48
N ILE A 80 -3.71 -1.49 2.49
CA ILE A 80 -3.39 -1.68 3.90
C ILE A 80 -3.77 -3.13 4.26
N THR A 81 -2.81 -3.90 4.76
CA THR A 81 -3.00 -5.32 5.11
C THR A 81 -2.93 -5.59 6.60
N SER A 82 -2.47 -4.62 7.40
CA SER A 82 -2.39 -4.70 8.86
C SER A 82 -2.69 -3.34 9.49
N PRO A 83 -3.49 -3.29 10.58
CA PRO A 83 -4.05 -4.41 11.34
C PRO A 83 -5.19 -5.16 10.61
N GLN A 84 -5.36 -6.45 10.91
CA GLN A 84 -6.44 -7.29 10.37
C GLN A 84 -7.69 -7.30 11.27
N HIS A 85 -7.52 -7.02 12.57
CA HIS A 85 -8.60 -6.94 13.55
C HIS A 85 -8.75 -5.50 14.00
N CYS A 86 -9.66 -4.79 13.36
CA CYS A 86 -9.73 -3.34 13.50
C CYS A 86 -10.53 -2.87 14.71
N ASP A 87 -11.26 -3.77 15.37
CA ASP A 87 -12.04 -3.48 16.57
C ASP A 87 -11.35 -3.90 17.87
N ASP A 88 -10.14 -4.47 17.82
CA ASP A 88 -9.45 -5.09 18.96
C ASP A 88 -8.89 -4.09 20.00
N GLY A 89 -9.29 -2.82 19.94
CA GLY A 89 -8.83 -1.81 20.89
C GLY A 89 -7.31 -1.62 20.83
N LEU A 90 -6.82 -1.16 19.68
CA LEU A 90 -5.41 -1.07 19.37
C LEU A 90 -4.63 -0.17 20.35
N SER A 91 -3.35 -0.51 20.53
CA SER A 91 -2.39 0.29 21.28
C SER A 91 -2.28 1.72 20.73
N PRO A 92 -1.89 2.72 21.55
CA PRO A 92 -1.71 4.10 21.09
C PRO A 92 -0.66 4.27 19.97
N SER A 93 0.24 3.32 19.80
CA SER A 93 1.23 3.29 18.73
C SER A 93 1.29 1.88 18.16
N ILE A 94 1.16 1.76 16.84
CA ILE A 94 1.22 0.48 16.13
C ILE A 94 2.04 0.62 14.84
N THR A 95 2.49 -0.50 14.32
CA THR A 95 3.00 -0.60 12.96
C THR A 95 1.85 -0.91 12.01
N VAL A 96 1.63 -0.04 11.04
CA VAL A 96 0.72 -0.25 9.92
C VAL A 96 1.55 -0.72 8.74
N SER A 97 1.08 -1.74 8.06
CA SER A 97 1.75 -2.28 6.88
C SER A 97 0.76 -2.63 5.79
N GLY A 98 1.29 -2.76 4.59
CA GLY A 98 0.52 -3.02 3.41
C GLY A 98 1.36 -3.52 2.25
N THR A 99 0.68 -3.72 1.14
CA THR A 99 1.28 -4.11 -0.14
C THR A 99 1.04 -3.04 -1.19
N TYR A 100 1.82 -3.09 -2.26
CA TYR A 100 1.54 -2.31 -3.46
C TYR A 100 1.86 -3.12 -4.72
N ASP A 101 1.22 -2.73 -5.82
CA ASP A 101 1.51 -3.25 -7.16
C ASP A 101 1.53 -2.08 -8.15
N GLY A 102 2.38 -2.17 -9.18
CA GLY A 102 2.60 -1.10 -10.15
C GLY A 102 3.85 -0.25 -9.88
N ASN A 103 3.87 0.98 -10.43
CA ASN A 103 5.07 1.81 -10.45
C ASN A 103 5.10 2.86 -9.33
N LEU A 104 6.05 2.69 -8.40
CA LEU A 104 6.38 3.68 -7.35
C LEU A 104 7.66 4.48 -7.64
N THR A 105 8.28 4.35 -8.82
CA THR A 105 9.51 5.10 -9.15
C THR A 105 9.25 6.59 -9.08
N GLY A 106 9.96 7.29 -8.19
CA GLY A 106 9.76 8.73 -7.97
C GLY A 106 8.47 9.07 -7.23
N ARG A 107 7.92 8.13 -6.45
CA ARG A 107 6.73 8.32 -5.63
C ARG A 107 6.99 7.86 -4.19
N GLU A 108 6.21 8.39 -3.27
CA GLU A 108 6.25 8.10 -1.85
C GLU A 108 4.86 7.65 -1.37
N ILE A 109 4.82 6.64 -0.51
CA ILE A 109 3.60 6.28 0.23
C ILE A 109 3.60 7.04 1.55
N TRP A 110 2.54 7.77 1.81
CA TRP A 110 2.27 8.43 3.09
C TRP A 110 1.08 7.77 3.75
N VAL A 111 1.10 7.73 5.08
CA VAL A 111 -0.07 7.32 5.88
C VAL A 111 -0.55 8.53 6.65
N LEU A 112 -1.85 8.78 6.59
CA LEU A 112 -2.54 9.80 7.36
C LEU A 112 -3.46 9.11 8.37
N ILE A 113 -3.61 9.68 9.55
CA ILE A 113 -4.74 9.33 10.44
C ILE A 113 -5.79 10.42 10.39
N PHE A 114 -7.05 10.00 10.45
CA PHE A 114 -8.22 10.87 10.47
C PHE A 114 -9.13 10.47 11.66
N PRO A 115 -9.03 11.19 12.80
CA PRO A 115 -9.87 10.97 13.97
C PRO A 115 -11.27 11.60 13.83
N THR A 116 -12.06 11.52 14.91
CA THR A 116 -13.38 12.17 15.00
C THR A 116 -13.34 13.70 14.96
N ASP A 117 -12.17 14.33 15.12
CA ASP A 117 -11.99 15.79 15.02
C ASP A 117 -11.96 16.31 13.58
N SER A 118 -12.14 15.42 12.61
CA SER A 118 -12.23 15.72 11.18
C SER A 118 -10.97 16.36 10.58
N LYS A 119 -9.80 16.01 11.12
CA LYS A 119 -8.50 16.47 10.62
C LYS A 119 -7.59 15.32 10.20
N TYR A 120 -6.74 15.56 9.22
CA TYR A 120 -5.73 14.61 8.75
C TYR A 120 -4.38 14.91 9.37
N TYR A 121 -3.70 13.86 9.82
CA TYR A 121 -2.39 13.97 10.45
C TYR A 121 -1.40 13.01 9.76
N PRO A 122 -0.45 13.52 8.96
CA PRO A 122 0.62 12.70 8.41
C PRO A 122 1.38 11.94 9.50
N GLN A 123 1.63 10.66 9.25
CA GLN A 123 2.30 9.75 10.18
C GLN A 123 3.68 9.36 9.69
N THR A 124 4.59 9.18 10.64
CA THR A 124 5.98 8.78 10.40
C THR A 124 6.54 8.15 11.68
N PRO A 125 7.52 7.23 11.58
CA PRO A 125 8.24 6.71 12.74
C PRO A 125 9.05 7.78 13.48
N ASP A 126 9.53 8.82 12.79
CA ASP A 126 10.27 9.93 13.40
C ASP A 126 9.92 11.26 12.71
N PRO A 127 9.16 12.16 13.37
CA PRO A 127 8.75 13.44 12.79
C PRO A 127 9.92 14.35 12.45
N CYS A 128 11.05 14.22 13.15
CA CYS A 128 12.25 15.03 12.91
C CYS A 128 13.05 14.54 11.70
N GLN A 129 12.82 13.31 11.22
CA GLN A 129 13.40 12.77 9.99
C GLN A 129 12.49 12.93 8.77
N GLN A 130 11.21 13.28 8.98
CA GLN A 130 10.26 13.64 7.92
C GLN A 130 10.10 12.53 6.86
N LEU A 131 10.14 11.27 7.29
CA LEU A 131 10.18 10.13 6.38
C LEU A 131 8.76 9.66 6.01
N PRO A 132 8.51 9.33 4.72
CA PRO A 132 7.32 8.59 4.30
C PRO A 132 7.37 7.13 4.83
N ALA A 133 6.40 6.31 4.43
CA ALA A 133 6.44 4.88 4.71
C ALA A 133 7.69 4.23 4.10
N THR A 134 8.24 3.25 4.82
CA THR A 134 9.38 2.46 4.35
C THR A 134 8.90 1.41 3.36
N ILE A 135 9.50 1.37 2.17
CA ILE A 135 9.19 0.41 1.11
C ILE A 135 10.23 -0.73 1.12
N MET A 136 9.76 -1.96 1.08
CA MET A 136 10.58 -3.16 0.98
C MET A 136 9.95 -4.13 -0.02
N GLU A 137 10.60 -4.32 -1.17
CA GLU A 137 10.09 -5.13 -2.28
C GLU A 137 8.68 -4.68 -2.69
N ASP A 138 7.65 -5.52 -2.51
CA ASP A 138 6.23 -5.26 -2.80
C ASP A 138 5.41 -4.85 -1.56
N THR A 139 6.09 -4.59 -0.44
CA THR A 139 5.48 -4.22 0.84
C THR A 139 5.88 -2.81 1.28
N TRP A 140 5.06 -2.23 2.13
CA TRP A 140 5.36 -0.96 2.80
C TRP A 140 4.97 -1.02 4.28
N THR A 141 5.61 -0.20 5.09
CA THR A 141 5.35 -0.12 6.53
C THR A 141 5.60 1.27 7.09
N THR A 142 4.86 1.64 8.12
CA THR A 142 5.11 2.85 8.91
C THR A 142 4.57 2.70 10.33
N THR A 143 5.08 3.51 11.25
CA THR A 143 4.51 3.61 12.59
C THR A 143 3.43 4.69 12.60
N VAL A 144 2.28 4.35 13.18
CA VAL A 144 1.14 5.24 13.35
C VAL A 144 0.89 5.44 14.84
N ASN A 145 0.69 6.70 15.24
CA ASN A 145 0.42 7.10 16.62
C ASN A 145 -1.00 7.64 16.74
N PHE A 146 -1.87 6.91 17.43
CA PHE A 146 -3.22 7.34 17.74
C PHE A 146 -3.22 8.21 19.01
N GLY A 147 -3.36 9.53 18.82
CA GLY A 147 -3.47 10.51 19.91
C GLY A 147 -4.76 10.35 20.73
N GLY A 148 -5.06 11.31 21.62
CA GLY A 148 -6.38 11.43 22.25
C GLY A 148 -6.91 10.23 23.07
N PRO A 149 -8.20 10.27 23.46
CA PRO A 149 -8.87 9.14 24.13
C PRO A 149 -9.14 7.96 23.17
N PRO A 150 -9.61 6.82 23.68
CA PRO A 150 -10.16 5.73 22.84
C PRO A 150 -11.24 6.26 21.90
N GLN A 151 -11.09 5.99 20.61
CA GLN A 151 -12.01 6.38 19.55
C GLN A 151 -11.66 5.62 18.26
N GLN A 152 -12.50 5.79 17.24
CA GLN A 152 -12.22 5.33 15.89
C GLN A 152 -11.31 6.30 15.13
N TYR A 153 -10.49 5.74 14.25
CA TYR A 153 -9.61 6.45 13.34
C TYR A 153 -9.73 5.82 11.97
N ASP A 154 -9.75 6.64 10.92
CA ASP A 154 -9.37 6.14 9.60
C ASP A 154 -7.86 6.21 9.45
N VAL A 155 -7.25 5.10 9.04
CA VAL A 155 -5.87 5.03 8.56
C VAL A 155 -5.93 5.07 7.05
N VAL A 156 -5.33 6.10 6.45
CA VAL A 156 -5.48 6.43 5.03
C VAL A 156 -4.11 6.34 4.36
N ALA A 157 -3.98 5.46 3.37
CA ALA A 157 -2.79 5.36 2.54
C ALA A 157 -2.93 6.27 1.32
N VAL A 158 -2.02 7.25 1.20
CA VAL A 158 -1.96 8.18 0.07
C VAL A 158 -0.61 8.09 -0.63
N VAL A 159 -0.58 8.39 -1.92
CA VAL A 159 0.64 8.47 -2.72
C VAL A 159 0.84 9.90 -3.20
N THR A 160 2.10 10.34 -3.15
CA THR A 160 2.57 11.61 -3.72
C THR A 160 3.78 11.34 -4.62
N ASP A 161 4.03 12.22 -5.59
CA ASP A 161 5.34 12.23 -6.25
C ASP A 161 6.43 12.69 -5.26
N THR A 162 7.62 12.11 -5.34
CA THR A 162 8.78 12.49 -4.52
C THR A 162 9.09 13.97 -4.73
N ASP A 163 9.28 14.71 -3.64
CA ASP A 163 9.59 16.15 -3.62
C ASP A 163 8.55 17.04 -4.32
N SER A 164 7.34 16.52 -4.54
CA SER A 164 6.18 17.34 -4.93
C SER A 164 5.76 18.30 -3.82
N GLU A 165 4.90 19.27 -4.15
CA GLU A 165 4.34 20.21 -3.18
C GLU A 165 3.68 19.49 -1.99
N ALA A 166 2.91 18.43 -2.25
CA ALA A 166 2.29 17.62 -1.19
C ALA A 166 3.31 16.90 -0.31
N SER A 167 4.29 16.22 -0.91
CA SER A 167 5.36 15.55 -0.16
C SER A 167 6.13 16.55 0.72
N LEU A 168 6.53 17.70 0.16
CA LEU A 168 7.25 18.74 0.88
C LEU A 168 6.40 19.41 1.96
N GLU A 169 5.08 19.55 1.75
CA GLU A 169 4.16 20.06 2.76
C GLU A 169 4.08 19.12 3.96
N PHE A 170 3.91 17.82 3.75
CA PHE A 170 3.93 16.83 4.85
C PHE A 170 5.28 16.84 5.60
N LYS A 171 6.40 16.88 4.87
CA LYS A 171 7.74 16.99 5.46
C LYS A 171 7.88 18.24 6.33
N ARG A 172 7.44 19.41 5.83
CA ARG A 172 7.46 20.68 6.57
C ARG A 172 6.58 20.66 7.81
N TRP A 173 5.39 20.09 7.70
CA TRP A 173 4.47 19.96 8.84
C TRP A 173 5.04 19.08 9.94
N LEU A 174 5.63 17.93 9.57
CA LEU A 174 6.28 17.02 10.50
C LEU A 174 7.47 17.69 11.20
N GLN A 175 8.30 18.41 10.45
CA GLN A 175 9.43 19.14 11.02
C GLN A 175 8.98 20.22 12.00
N SER A 176 7.99 21.03 11.62
CA SER A 176 7.44 22.07 12.49
C SER A 176 6.84 21.49 13.76
N GLY A 177 6.13 20.37 13.66
CA GLY A 177 5.58 19.67 14.82
C GLY A 177 6.65 19.04 15.71
N CYS A 178 7.75 18.52 15.14
CA CYS A 178 8.92 18.07 15.90
C CYS A 178 9.52 19.21 16.73
N GLU A 179 9.70 20.39 16.12
CA GLU A 179 10.32 21.55 16.77
C GLU A 179 9.44 22.19 17.85
N THR A 180 8.13 22.22 17.62
CA THR A 180 7.17 22.95 18.47
C THR A 180 6.37 22.06 19.41
N HIS A 181 6.46 20.74 19.25
CA HIS A 181 5.59 19.74 19.88
C HIS A 181 4.09 20.00 19.64
N HIS A 182 3.74 20.63 18.51
CA HIS A 182 2.37 20.97 18.16
C HIS A 182 2.00 20.49 16.76
N TYR A 183 0.94 19.68 16.68
CA TYR A 183 0.47 19.05 15.45
C TYR A 183 -0.99 19.44 15.21
N PRO A 184 -1.28 20.56 14.54
CA PRO A 184 -2.65 21.11 14.44
C PRO A 184 -3.59 20.32 13.52
N GLY A 185 -3.05 19.43 12.69
CA GLY A 185 -3.78 18.66 11.67
C GLY A 185 -4.24 19.50 10.48
N TYR A 186 -4.64 18.83 9.39
CA TYR A 186 -5.20 19.46 8.19
C TYR A 186 -6.71 19.23 8.09
N LEU A 187 -7.49 20.27 7.84
CA LEU A 187 -8.84 20.07 7.32
C LEU A 187 -8.76 19.49 5.91
N ARG A 188 -9.85 18.82 5.46
CA ARG A 188 -9.92 18.28 4.10
C ARG A 188 -9.61 19.31 3.01
N ALA A 189 -10.05 20.55 3.19
CA ALA A 189 -9.83 21.64 2.23
C ALA A 189 -8.41 22.24 2.29
N GLU A 190 -7.65 21.92 3.34
CA GLU A 190 -6.27 22.41 3.57
C GLU A 190 -5.22 21.38 3.16
N LEU A 191 -5.63 20.15 2.83
CA LEU A 191 -4.72 19.14 2.31
C LEU A 191 -4.06 19.63 1.01
N PRO A 192 -2.75 19.42 0.85
CA PRO A 192 -2.05 19.89 -0.34
C PRO A 192 -2.54 19.16 -1.59
N ALA A 193 -2.55 19.87 -2.72
CA ALA A 193 -2.84 19.26 -4.01
C ALA A 193 -1.74 18.25 -4.39
N GLY A 194 -2.10 17.23 -5.18
CA GLY A 194 -1.16 16.20 -5.64
C GLY A 194 -1.11 14.94 -4.79
N ILE A 195 -1.98 14.81 -3.79
CA ILE A 195 -2.22 13.55 -3.09
C ILE A 195 -3.19 12.64 -3.88
N SER A 196 -2.91 11.35 -3.90
CA SER A 196 -3.86 10.33 -4.37
C SER A 196 -4.15 9.33 -3.26
N GLU A 197 -5.37 9.32 -2.76
CA GLU A 197 -5.84 8.31 -1.82
C GLU A 197 -6.10 7.00 -2.57
N LEU A 198 -5.50 5.92 -2.08
CA LEU A 198 -5.56 4.60 -2.73
C LEU A 198 -6.23 3.54 -1.86
N ASP A 199 -6.11 3.66 -0.53
CA ASP A 199 -6.80 2.78 0.40
C ASP A 199 -7.04 3.47 1.75
N ALA A 200 -8.05 2.99 2.48
CA ALA A 200 -8.36 3.46 3.82
C ALA A 200 -9.05 2.36 4.63
N ILE A 201 -8.64 2.22 5.89
CA ILE A 201 -9.29 1.34 6.86
C ILE A 201 -9.72 2.11 8.10
N THR A 202 -10.82 1.73 8.72
CA THR A 202 -11.26 2.24 10.02
C THR A 202 -10.79 1.31 11.13
N VAL A 203 -10.17 1.85 12.17
CA VAL A 203 -9.67 1.11 13.33
C VAL A 203 -10.08 1.76 14.64
N SER A 204 -10.19 0.96 15.71
CA SER A 204 -10.58 1.39 17.04
C SER A 204 -9.37 1.35 17.99
N LYS A 205 -9.03 2.50 18.60
CA LYS A 205 -8.04 2.58 19.68
C LYS A 205 -8.67 2.16 21.01
N GLY A 206 -7.98 1.34 21.79
CA GLY A 206 -8.42 0.89 23.12
C GLY A 206 -8.00 1.82 24.27
N ASN A 207 -8.37 1.42 25.49
CA ASN A 207 -7.81 1.97 26.74
C ASN A 207 -6.40 1.41 26.95
N GLY A 208 -5.43 1.89 26.17
CA GLY A 208 -4.01 1.56 26.37
C GLY A 208 -3.48 1.99 27.74
#